data_AF-A0A1V3XRC9-F1
#
_entry.id   AF-A0A1V3XRC9-F1
#
_cell.length_a   1.000
_cell.length_b   1.000
_cell.length_c   1.000
_cell.angle_alpha   90.00
_cell.angle_beta   90.00
_cell.angle_gamma   90.00
#
_symmetry.space_group_name_H-M   'P 1'
#
loop_
_entity.id
_entity.type
_entity.pdbx_description
1 polymer ?
#
loop_
_entity_poly.entity_id
_entity_poly.type
_entity_poly.pdbx_seq_one_letter_code
_entity_poly.pdbx_strand_id
1 'polypeptide(L)'
;MGRFHRHDDGTVHIHEHEHGDHDHGDHTGYQTGAARIDVLEDIFAENDARATINRAAFDSNGIRALNLMSSPGSGKTTVLQATLDELAGEFAIGIIEGDIATDLDAAKLSGRGAQVSLLNTSNGFGGECHLDAPMVNRALPGLDLARLDLVIIENVGNLVCPAEFDVGEHAKAMVYSVTEGEDKPLKYPVMFRSVDVVLLNKIDLVPYLDADVEAYIAHVRQVNAAAAILPVSARTGAGMAAWFGWLRRFVRGVPTG
;
A
#
# COMPACT_ATOMS: atom_id res chain seq x y z
N MET A 1 26.89 -0.24 -30.81
CA MET A 1 27.64 -1.20 -31.65
C MET A 1 26.78 -2.44 -31.78
N GLY A 2 26.04 -2.58 -32.88
CA GLY A 2 24.98 -3.59 -33.03
C GLY A 2 25.53 -5.02 -33.14
N ARG A 3 24.87 -5.99 -32.51
CA ARG A 3 25.16 -7.42 -32.68
C ARG A 3 24.58 -7.89 -34.02
N PHE A 4 25.43 -8.42 -34.89
CA PHE A 4 25.01 -9.07 -36.13
C PHE A 4 24.75 -10.55 -35.86
N HIS A 5 23.63 -11.07 -36.35
CA HIS A 5 23.41 -12.51 -36.45
C HIS A 5 23.12 -12.88 -37.91
N ARG A 6 23.77 -13.95 -38.37
CA ARG A 6 23.73 -14.46 -39.74
C ARG A 6 23.08 -15.84 -39.72
N HIS A 7 22.09 -16.06 -40.58
CA HIS A 7 21.43 -17.35 -40.72
C HIS A 7 22.18 -18.24 -41.72
N ASP A 8 22.00 -19.56 -41.61
CA ASP A 8 22.69 -20.56 -42.45
C ASP A 8 22.29 -20.51 -43.95
N ASP A 9 21.26 -19.75 -44.31
CA ASP A 9 20.86 -19.46 -45.69
C ASP A 9 21.50 -18.19 -46.27
N GLY A 10 22.37 -17.52 -45.50
CA GLY A 10 23.11 -16.34 -45.92
C GLY A 10 22.39 -15.01 -45.69
N THR A 11 21.18 -15.01 -45.14
CA THR A 11 20.40 -13.79 -44.88
C THR A 11 20.90 -13.08 -43.61
N VAL A 12 21.03 -11.75 -43.66
CA VAL A 12 21.47 -10.90 -42.54
C VAL A 12 20.38 -9.90 -42.21
N HIS A 13 19.93 -9.88 -40.96
CA HIS A 13 18.96 -8.89 -40.45
C HIS A 13 19.64 -7.84 -39.58
N ILE A 14 19.18 -6.59 -39.72
CA ILE A 14 19.57 -5.44 -38.90
C ILE A 14 18.36 -5.05 -38.07
N HIS A 15 18.50 -4.98 -36.75
CA HIS A 15 17.48 -4.40 -35.87
C HIS A 15 17.95 -3.02 -35.42
N GLU A 16 17.27 -1.97 -35.89
CA GLU A 16 17.29 -0.66 -35.23
C GLU A 16 16.31 -0.71 -34.05
N HIS A 17 16.80 -0.39 -32.85
CA HIS A 17 15.95 -0.19 -31.69
C HIS A 17 15.68 1.31 -31.57
N GLU A 18 14.51 1.75 -32.02
CA GLU A 18 13.93 3.01 -31.59
C GLU A 18 13.39 2.85 -30.15
N HIS A 19 13.80 3.76 -29.27
CA HIS A 19 13.27 3.87 -27.92
C HIS A 19 11.87 4.48 -27.99
N GLY A 20 10.84 3.63 -27.92
CA GLY A 20 9.45 4.02 -27.80
C GLY A 20 9.00 4.07 -26.34
N ASP A 21 8.22 5.12 -26.05
CA ASP A 21 7.52 5.45 -24.81
C ASP A 21 6.93 4.26 -24.04
N HIS A 22 6.77 4.47 -22.73
CA HIS A 22 6.20 3.51 -21.79
C HIS A 22 4.77 3.10 -22.18
N ASP A 23 4.64 1.94 -22.83
CA ASP A 23 3.37 1.37 -23.26
C ASP A 23 2.57 0.85 -22.06
N HIS A 24 1.56 1.63 -21.68
CA HIS A 24 0.49 1.20 -20.78
C HIS A 24 -0.38 0.18 -21.53
N GLY A 25 -0.03 -1.10 -21.42
CA GLY A 25 -0.85 -2.27 -21.71
C GLY A 25 -1.69 -2.23 -22.99
N ASP A 26 -1.26 -2.96 -24.03
CA ASP A 26 -2.02 -3.12 -25.28
C ASP A 26 -3.51 -3.45 -25.01
N HIS A 27 -4.36 -2.46 -25.30
CA HIS A 27 -5.81 -2.50 -25.14
C HIS A 27 -6.54 -2.43 -26.48
N THR A 28 -5.83 -2.63 -27.59
CA THR A 28 -6.38 -2.58 -28.97
C THR A 28 -7.43 -3.66 -29.25
N GLY A 29 -7.51 -4.69 -28.40
CA GLY A 29 -8.56 -5.71 -28.46
C GLY A 29 -9.97 -5.22 -28.11
N TYR A 30 -10.12 -4.00 -27.57
CA TYR A 30 -11.41 -3.40 -27.25
C TYR A 30 -11.72 -2.22 -28.19
N GLN A 31 -12.95 -2.18 -28.71
CA GLN A 31 -13.39 -1.16 -29.68
C GLN A 31 -13.55 0.26 -29.10
N THR A 32 -13.33 0.44 -27.80
CA THR A 32 -13.61 1.68 -27.05
C THR A 32 -12.36 2.48 -26.68
N GLY A 33 -11.20 2.18 -27.30
CA GLY A 33 -9.87 2.68 -26.93
C GLY A 33 -9.81 4.14 -26.44
N ALA A 34 -10.09 5.12 -27.32
CA ALA A 34 -9.96 6.54 -26.97
C ALA A 34 -10.89 6.99 -25.84
N ALA A 35 -12.19 6.67 -25.93
CA ALA A 35 -13.16 7.05 -24.90
C ALA A 35 -12.85 6.42 -23.53
N ARG A 36 -12.22 5.24 -23.51
CA ARG A 36 -11.78 4.60 -22.27
C ARG A 36 -10.60 5.33 -21.64
N ILE A 37 -9.64 5.79 -22.44
CA ILE A 37 -8.47 6.53 -21.96
C ILE A 37 -8.94 7.85 -21.33
N ASP A 38 -9.76 8.63 -22.03
CA ASP A 38 -10.28 9.91 -21.52
C ASP A 38 -10.99 9.73 -20.16
N VAL A 39 -11.85 8.71 -20.04
CA VAL A 39 -12.57 8.42 -18.78
C VAL A 39 -11.62 8.02 -17.65
N LEU A 40 -10.57 7.24 -17.94
CA LEU A 40 -9.60 6.85 -16.91
C LEU A 40 -8.78 8.05 -16.44
N GLU A 41 -8.33 8.91 -17.37
CA GLU A 41 -7.61 10.14 -17.04
C GLU A 41 -8.44 11.07 -16.17
N ASP A 42 -9.72 11.24 -16.49
CA ASP A 42 -10.65 12.06 -15.69
C ASP A 42 -10.82 11.50 -14.27
N ILE A 43 -10.95 10.17 -14.11
CA ILE A 43 -11.05 9.51 -12.80
C ILE A 43 -9.78 9.74 -11.97
N PHE A 44 -8.60 9.57 -12.55
CA PHE A 44 -7.34 9.79 -11.84
C PHE A 44 -7.15 11.27 -11.46
N ALA A 45 -7.50 12.20 -12.36
CA ALA A 45 -7.43 13.63 -12.09
C ALA A 45 -8.38 14.05 -10.95
N GLU A 46 -9.60 13.49 -10.90
CA GLU A 46 -10.53 13.72 -9.80
C GLU A 46 -9.99 13.15 -8.48
N ASN A 47 -9.42 11.94 -8.51
CA ASN A 47 -8.78 11.33 -7.35
C ASN A 47 -7.66 12.23 -6.80
N ASP A 48 -6.75 12.69 -7.64
CA ASP A 48 -5.60 13.50 -7.22
C ASP A 48 -6.02 14.86 -6.64
N ALA A 49 -7.07 15.47 -7.22
CA ALA A 49 -7.66 16.68 -6.69
C ALA A 49 -8.25 16.44 -5.28
N ARG A 50 -8.90 15.29 -5.05
CA ARG A 50 -9.39 14.91 -3.72
C ARG A 50 -8.26 14.55 -2.76
N ALA A 51 -7.23 13.86 -3.21
CA ALA A 51 -6.07 13.49 -2.41
C ALA A 51 -5.36 14.72 -1.86
N THR A 52 -5.22 15.76 -2.69
CA THR A 52 -4.68 17.07 -2.30
C THR A 52 -5.50 17.71 -1.16
N ILE A 53 -6.82 17.62 -1.22
CA ILE A 53 -7.72 18.17 -0.19
C ILE A 53 -7.62 17.37 1.12
N ASN A 54 -7.57 16.04 1.03
CA ASN A 54 -7.37 15.18 2.19
C ASN A 54 -6.05 15.49 2.89
N ARG A 55 -4.97 15.59 2.11
CA ARG A 55 -3.63 15.96 2.59
C ARG A 55 -3.64 17.31 3.29
N ALA A 56 -4.26 18.33 2.69
CA ALA A 56 -4.39 19.65 3.31
C ALA A 56 -5.22 19.63 4.62
N ALA A 57 -6.23 18.78 4.71
CA ALA A 57 -6.99 18.59 5.95
C ALA A 57 -6.13 17.98 7.06
N PHE A 58 -5.30 16.98 6.74
CA PHE A 58 -4.35 16.43 7.70
C PHE A 58 -3.28 17.46 8.11
N ASP A 59 -2.66 18.14 7.14
CA ASP A 59 -1.62 19.15 7.37
C ASP A 59 -2.11 20.30 8.26
N SER A 60 -3.31 20.81 7.98
CA SER A 60 -3.90 21.92 8.77
C SER A 60 -4.23 21.55 10.21
N ASN A 61 -4.34 20.26 10.52
CA ASN A 61 -4.52 19.73 11.88
C ASN A 61 -3.22 19.18 12.49
N GLY A 62 -2.08 19.27 11.78
CA GLY A 62 -0.81 18.72 12.25
C GLY A 62 -0.76 17.19 12.29
N ILE A 63 -1.65 16.52 11.54
CA ILE A 63 -1.78 15.06 11.52
C ILE A 63 -0.85 14.46 10.49
N ARG A 64 -0.17 13.38 10.85
CA ARG A 64 0.48 12.50 9.86
C ARG A 64 -0.47 11.38 9.47
N ALA A 65 -0.71 11.20 8.18
CA ALA A 65 -1.59 10.17 7.64
C ALA A 65 -0.79 9.06 6.95
N LEU A 66 -1.08 7.79 7.26
CA LEU A 66 -0.40 6.61 6.73
C LEU A 66 -1.41 5.71 6.01
N ASN A 67 -1.16 5.35 4.76
CA ASN A 67 -1.94 4.34 4.04
C ASN A 67 -1.33 2.95 4.27
N LEU A 68 -2.07 2.04 4.92
CA LEU A 68 -1.64 0.69 5.25
C LEU A 68 -2.28 -0.33 4.30
N MET A 69 -1.49 -0.86 3.38
CA MET A 69 -1.90 -1.79 2.33
C MET A 69 -1.42 -3.22 2.61
N SER A 70 -2.02 -4.23 1.97
CA SER A 70 -1.57 -5.63 2.07
C SER A 70 -2.28 -6.52 1.06
N SER A 71 -1.91 -7.81 0.98
CA SER A 71 -2.84 -8.86 0.52
C SER A 71 -3.92 -9.16 1.57
N PRO A 72 -5.02 -9.84 1.19
CA PRO A 72 -5.93 -10.44 2.17
C PRO A 72 -5.19 -11.39 3.12
N GLY A 73 -5.45 -11.29 4.42
CA GLY A 73 -4.89 -12.20 5.42
C GLY A 73 -3.41 -11.98 5.77
N SER A 74 -2.74 -10.93 5.28
CA SER A 74 -1.34 -10.64 5.66
C SER A 74 -1.18 -10.20 7.12
N GLY A 75 -2.27 -9.79 7.77
CA GLY A 75 -2.33 -9.48 9.20
C GLY A 75 -2.35 -7.98 9.54
N LYS A 76 -2.88 -7.12 8.66
CA LYS A 76 -3.00 -5.66 8.91
C LYS A 76 -3.69 -5.34 10.22
N THR A 77 -4.89 -5.88 10.44
CA THR A 77 -5.66 -5.66 11.67
C THR A 77 -4.89 -6.07 12.92
N THR A 78 -4.15 -7.18 12.89
CA THR A 78 -3.32 -7.61 14.04
C THR A 78 -2.13 -6.68 14.28
N VAL A 79 -1.49 -6.20 13.22
CA VAL A 79 -0.44 -5.16 13.31
C VAL A 79 -1.02 -3.87 13.90
N LEU A 80 -2.21 -3.47 13.47
CA LEU A 80 -2.91 -2.29 13.98
C LEU A 80 -3.28 -2.42 15.45
N GLN A 81 -3.84 -3.56 15.86
CA GLN A 81 -4.10 -3.85 17.27
C GLN A 81 -2.85 -3.67 18.14
N ALA A 82 -1.74 -4.30 17.74
CA ALA A 82 -0.46 -4.17 18.45
C ALA A 82 0.08 -2.74 18.44
N THR A 83 -0.16 -2.00 17.35
CA THR A 83 0.23 -0.58 17.22
C THR A 83 -0.56 0.30 18.19
N LEU A 84 -1.88 0.10 18.26
CA LEU A 84 -2.76 0.86 19.16
C LEU A 84 -2.42 0.56 20.62
N ASP A 85 -2.13 -0.69 20.97
CA ASP A 85 -1.75 -1.06 22.35
C ASP A 85 -0.41 -0.42 22.76
N GLU A 86 0.61 -0.51 21.91
CA GLU A 86 1.93 0.02 22.22
C GLU A 86 1.92 1.55 22.31
N LEU A 87 1.28 2.21 21.35
CA LEU A 87 1.31 3.67 21.24
C LEU A 87 0.21 4.36 22.07
N ALA A 88 -0.56 3.59 22.83
CA ALA A 88 -1.58 4.09 23.73
C ALA A 88 -0.97 5.10 24.72
N GLY A 89 -1.52 6.31 24.73
CA GLY A 89 -1.05 7.39 25.60
C GLY A 89 0.19 8.14 25.10
N GLU A 90 0.83 7.69 24.02
CA GLU A 90 1.87 8.47 23.33
C GLU A 90 1.29 9.35 22.22
N PHE A 91 0.32 8.81 21.45
CA PHE A 91 -0.33 9.51 20.35
C PHE A 91 -1.83 9.25 20.36
N ALA A 92 -2.61 10.25 19.96
CA ALA A 92 -4.02 10.09 19.62
C ALA A 92 -4.14 9.59 18.18
N ILE A 93 -4.73 8.40 18.00
CA ILE A 93 -4.76 7.70 16.71
C ILE A 93 -6.20 7.60 16.19
N GLY A 94 -6.39 7.98 14.93
CA GLY A 94 -7.60 7.71 14.15
C GLY A 94 -7.36 6.60 13.15
N ILE A 95 -8.39 5.79 12.89
CA ILE A 95 -8.38 4.72 11.89
C ILE A 95 -9.49 4.98 10.89
N ILE A 96 -9.15 4.97 9.61
CA ILE A 96 -10.12 4.87 8.52
C ILE A 96 -10.05 3.44 8.01
N GLU A 97 -11.15 2.70 8.12
CA GLU A 97 -11.19 1.28 7.80
C GLU A 97 -11.98 1.04 6.52
N GLY A 98 -11.31 0.50 5.50
CA GLY A 98 -11.94 0.06 4.26
C GLY A 98 -12.10 -1.45 4.22
N ASP A 99 -13.31 -1.95 4.40
CA ASP A 99 -13.65 -3.36 4.19
C ASP A 99 -14.84 -3.51 3.23
N ILE A 100 -14.84 -4.64 2.52
CA ILE A 100 -15.79 -4.96 1.45
C ILE A 100 -17.17 -5.30 1.99
N ALA A 101 -17.27 -5.95 3.15
CA ALA A 101 -18.54 -6.53 3.57
C ALA A 101 -18.82 -6.60 5.07
N THR A 102 -17.87 -6.30 5.96
CA THR A 102 -18.06 -6.53 7.41
C THR A 102 -17.42 -5.48 8.31
N ASP A 103 -17.97 -5.30 9.50
CA ASP A 103 -17.43 -4.48 10.60
C ASP A 103 -16.50 -5.27 11.53
N LEU A 104 -16.04 -6.46 11.09
CA LEU A 104 -15.29 -7.40 11.92
C LEU A 104 -13.93 -6.84 12.35
N ASP A 105 -13.29 -6.05 11.50
CA ASP A 105 -11.99 -5.45 11.83
C ASP A 105 -12.18 -4.21 12.74
N ALA A 106 -13.23 -3.41 12.53
CA ALA A 106 -13.59 -2.29 13.41
C ALA A 106 -13.94 -2.77 14.83
N ALA A 107 -14.66 -3.89 14.92
CA ALA A 107 -14.97 -4.53 16.21
C ALA A 107 -13.70 -5.00 16.94
N LYS A 108 -12.68 -5.44 16.21
CA LYS A 108 -11.37 -5.86 16.77
C LYS A 108 -10.53 -4.67 17.24
N LEU A 109 -10.73 -3.48 16.69
CA LEU A 109 -10.03 -2.25 17.06
C LEU A 109 -10.74 -1.48 18.19
N SER A 110 -12.04 -1.76 18.38
CA SER A 110 -12.85 -1.17 19.45
C SER A 110 -12.25 -1.37 20.84
N GLY A 111 -12.36 -0.34 21.69
CA GLY A 111 -11.87 -0.37 23.08
C GLY A 111 -10.39 -0.06 23.27
N ARG A 112 -9.64 0.22 22.20
CA ARG A 112 -8.19 0.53 22.24
C ARG A 112 -7.87 2.03 22.22
N GLY A 113 -8.88 2.87 22.47
CA GLY A 113 -8.73 4.33 22.54
C GLY A 113 -8.62 5.06 21.19
N ALA A 114 -8.57 4.33 20.07
CA ALA A 114 -8.58 4.93 18.74
C ALA A 114 -9.97 5.44 18.35
N GLN A 115 -10.02 6.52 17.57
CA GLN A 115 -11.22 6.90 16.83
C GLN A 115 -11.30 6.03 15.57
N VAL A 116 -12.45 5.44 15.24
CA VAL A 116 -12.61 4.57 14.06
C VAL A 116 -13.73 5.12 13.18
N SER A 117 -13.41 5.37 11.92
CA SER A 117 -14.36 5.76 10.87
C SER A 117 -14.43 4.65 9.81
N LEU A 118 -15.56 3.97 9.74
CA LEU A 118 -15.75 2.81 8.86
C LEU A 118 -16.26 3.25 7.48
N LEU A 119 -15.64 2.71 6.42
CA LEU A 119 -16.09 2.80 5.05
C LEU A 119 -16.42 1.40 4.53
N ASN A 120 -17.71 1.15 4.31
CA ASN A 120 -18.15 -0.04 3.60
C ASN A 120 -17.96 0.16 2.11
N THR A 121 -17.11 -0.66 1.49
CA THR A 121 -16.86 -0.60 0.04
C THR A 121 -17.82 -1.48 -0.78
N SER A 122 -18.90 -1.98 -0.17
CA SER A 122 -19.90 -2.88 -0.77
C SER A 122 -20.70 -2.29 -1.93
N ASN A 123 -20.60 -0.98 -2.17
CA ASN A 123 -21.39 -0.28 -3.19
C ASN A 123 -20.73 -0.40 -4.58
N GLY A 124 -20.76 -1.60 -5.17
CA GLY A 124 -20.21 -1.89 -6.51
C GLY A 124 -20.42 -3.35 -6.93
N PHE A 125 -20.14 -3.70 -8.19
CA PHE A 125 -20.20 -5.11 -8.64
C PHE A 125 -19.01 -5.89 -8.04
N GLY A 126 -19.26 -6.60 -6.93
CA GLY A 126 -18.23 -7.34 -6.19
C GLY A 126 -17.52 -6.55 -5.09
N GLY A 127 -17.93 -5.30 -4.83
CA GLY A 127 -17.27 -4.36 -3.90
C GLY A 127 -16.03 -3.68 -4.50
N GLU A 128 -15.63 -2.52 -3.97
CA GLU A 128 -14.43 -1.81 -4.44
C GLU A 128 -13.15 -2.53 -3.98
N CYS A 129 -12.20 -2.67 -4.89
CA CYS A 129 -10.94 -3.41 -4.66
C CYS A 129 -9.85 -2.58 -3.96
N HIS A 130 -10.14 -1.31 -3.64
CA HIS A 130 -9.26 -0.34 -2.98
C HIS A 130 -10.10 0.79 -2.35
N LEU A 131 -9.46 1.61 -1.52
CA LEU A 131 -9.95 2.95 -1.15
C LEU A 131 -9.32 4.00 -2.07
N ASP A 132 -10.15 4.91 -2.57
CA ASP A 132 -9.75 6.12 -3.30
C ASP A 132 -9.83 7.37 -2.41
N ALA A 133 -9.30 8.50 -2.90
CA ALA A 133 -9.33 9.76 -2.16
C ALA A 133 -10.76 10.28 -1.88
N PRO A 134 -11.74 10.22 -2.80
CA PRO A 134 -13.15 10.52 -2.48
C PRO A 134 -13.73 9.70 -1.33
N MET A 135 -13.42 8.40 -1.23
CA MET A 135 -13.82 7.53 -0.13
C MET A 135 -13.21 8.00 1.18
N VAL A 136 -11.88 8.19 1.21
CA VAL A 136 -11.19 8.69 2.41
C VAL A 136 -11.75 10.06 2.83
N ASN A 137 -12.01 10.96 1.88
CA ASN A 137 -12.59 12.28 2.15
C ASN A 137 -13.95 12.17 2.88
N ARG A 138 -14.80 11.23 2.47
CA ARG A 138 -16.10 10.97 3.11
C ARG A 138 -15.98 10.38 4.51
N ALA A 139 -14.87 9.71 4.85
CA ALA A 139 -14.61 9.19 6.19
C ALA A 139 -14.05 10.24 7.15
N LEU A 140 -13.39 11.30 6.66
CA LEU A 140 -12.77 12.32 7.50
C LEU A 140 -13.74 12.95 8.54
N PRO A 141 -15.01 13.28 8.21
CA PRO A 141 -15.96 13.79 9.19
C PRO A 141 -16.30 12.83 10.34
N GLY A 142 -16.01 11.53 10.19
CA GLY A 142 -16.15 10.54 11.26
C GLY A 142 -15.03 10.60 12.31
N LEU A 143 -14.02 11.44 12.10
CA LEU A 143 -12.89 11.65 13.00
C LEU A 143 -12.86 13.10 13.49
N ASP A 144 -12.65 13.29 14.79
CA ASP A 144 -12.31 14.60 15.37
C ASP A 144 -10.82 14.86 15.14
N LEU A 145 -10.50 15.35 13.94
CA LEU A 145 -9.13 15.56 13.44
C LEU A 145 -8.30 16.47 14.37
N ALA A 146 -8.92 17.49 14.98
CA ALA A 146 -8.23 18.42 15.87
C ALA A 146 -7.65 17.78 17.14
N ARG A 147 -8.02 16.51 17.42
CA ARG A 147 -7.58 15.73 18.57
C ARG A 147 -6.71 14.54 18.21
N LEU A 148 -6.22 14.45 16.98
CA LEU A 148 -5.42 13.33 16.49
C LEU A 148 -4.01 13.79 16.14
N ASP A 149 -3.04 12.89 16.33
CA ASP A 149 -1.65 13.06 15.89
C ASP A 149 -1.37 12.23 14.63
N LEU A 150 -2.05 11.07 14.52
CA LEU A 150 -1.86 10.07 13.48
C LEU A 150 -3.21 9.56 12.97
N VAL A 151 -3.35 9.47 11.66
CA VAL A 151 -4.45 8.72 11.02
C VAL A 151 -3.84 7.56 10.23
N ILE A 152 -4.28 6.33 10.51
CA ILE A 152 -3.94 5.16 9.70
C ILE A 152 -5.15 4.76 8.86
N ILE A 153 -4.96 4.71 7.55
CA ILE A 153 -5.97 4.29 6.58
C ILE A 153 -5.71 2.81 6.31
N GLU A 154 -6.51 1.92 6.90
CA GLU A 154 -6.46 0.49 6.60
C GLU A 154 -7.14 0.25 5.26
N ASN A 155 -6.34 0.08 4.21
CA ASN A 155 -6.85 -0.13 2.86
C ASN A 155 -7.33 -1.57 2.65
N VAL A 156 -8.12 -1.77 1.60
CA VAL A 156 -8.60 -3.10 1.19
C VAL A 156 -7.41 -4.02 0.94
N GLY A 157 -7.52 -5.29 1.34
CA GLY A 157 -6.50 -6.30 1.09
C GLY A 157 -6.37 -6.59 -0.42
N ASN A 158 -5.46 -5.92 -1.11
CA ASN A 158 -5.15 -6.11 -2.51
C ASN A 158 -3.73 -5.56 -2.84
N LEU A 159 -2.94 -6.30 -3.62
CA LEU A 159 -1.60 -5.87 -4.07
C LEU A 159 -1.59 -5.18 -5.44
N VAL A 160 -2.75 -4.96 -6.05
CA VAL A 160 -2.87 -4.34 -7.38
C VAL A 160 -3.49 -2.95 -7.25
N CYS A 161 -4.82 -2.88 -7.06
CA CYS A 161 -5.57 -1.63 -7.13
C CYS A 161 -5.02 -0.53 -6.20
N PRO A 162 -4.73 -0.78 -4.91
CA PRO A 162 -4.39 0.33 -3.99
C PRO A 162 -3.08 1.05 -4.32
N ALA A 163 -2.20 0.43 -5.13
CA ALA A 163 -0.91 1.03 -5.46
C ALA A 163 -1.01 2.22 -6.42
N GLU A 164 -2.13 2.34 -7.14
CA GLU A 164 -2.33 3.37 -8.18
C GLU A 164 -3.02 4.63 -7.66
N PHE A 165 -3.58 4.61 -6.44
CA PHE A 165 -4.38 5.70 -5.90
C PHE A 165 -3.65 6.38 -4.73
N ASP A 166 -3.34 7.67 -4.86
CA ASP A 166 -3.05 8.54 -3.71
C ASP A 166 -4.37 8.84 -2.99
N VAL A 167 -4.42 8.66 -1.67
CA VAL A 167 -5.61 8.98 -0.86
C VAL A 167 -5.39 10.21 0.02
N GLY A 168 -4.25 10.88 -0.13
CA GLY A 168 -3.82 12.05 0.66
C GLY A 168 -2.88 11.69 1.80
N GLU A 169 -2.37 10.46 1.84
CA GLU A 169 -1.43 9.99 2.85
C GLU A 169 -0.03 10.61 2.69
N HIS A 170 0.70 10.74 3.80
CA HIS A 170 2.08 11.23 3.82
C HIS A 170 3.11 10.12 3.64
N ALA A 171 2.71 8.88 3.87
CA ALA A 171 3.53 7.70 3.63
C ALA A 171 2.62 6.50 3.34
N LYS A 172 3.17 5.53 2.62
CA LYS A 172 2.56 4.24 2.30
C LYS A 172 3.33 3.14 3.04
N ALA A 173 2.62 2.32 3.81
CA ALA A 173 3.15 1.12 4.44
C ALA A 173 2.45 -0.11 3.86
N MET A 174 3.18 -1.22 3.78
CA MET A 174 2.61 -2.51 3.41
C MET A 174 2.87 -3.56 4.47
N VAL A 175 1.83 -4.32 4.84
CA VAL A 175 1.97 -5.57 5.58
C VAL A 175 2.00 -6.72 4.58
N TYR A 176 3.09 -7.46 4.55
CA TYR A 176 3.29 -8.58 3.63
C TYR A 176 3.61 -9.84 4.43
N SER A 177 2.94 -10.95 4.18
CA SER A 177 3.13 -12.20 4.91
C SER A 177 4.16 -13.09 4.26
N VAL A 178 5.08 -13.69 5.03
CA VAL A 178 6.06 -14.67 4.52
C VAL A 178 5.41 -15.84 3.77
N THR A 179 4.14 -16.15 4.07
CA THR A 179 3.36 -17.21 3.40
C THR A 179 2.94 -16.88 1.96
N GLU A 180 3.16 -15.66 1.49
CA GLU A 180 2.74 -15.22 0.16
C GLU A 180 3.79 -15.55 -0.94
N GLY A 181 5.02 -15.90 -0.56
CA GLY A 181 6.08 -16.36 -1.46
C GLY A 181 7.01 -15.24 -1.97
N GLU A 182 8.31 -15.50 -1.98
CA GLU A 182 9.39 -14.54 -2.22
C GLU A 182 9.39 -13.87 -3.60
N ASP A 183 8.61 -14.37 -4.56
CA ASP A 183 8.51 -13.86 -5.93
C ASP A 183 7.57 -12.65 -6.09
N LYS A 184 6.75 -12.35 -5.08
CA LYS A 184 5.73 -11.29 -5.16
C LYS A 184 6.28 -9.89 -5.45
N PRO A 185 7.45 -9.46 -4.95
CA PRO A 185 7.99 -8.15 -5.32
C PRO A 185 8.15 -7.99 -6.83
N LEU A 186 8.62 -9.03 -7.53
CA LEU A 186 8.80 -9.00 -8.98
C LEU A 186 7.48 -9.12 -9.74
N LYS A 187 6.48 -9.81 -9.17
CA LYS A 187 5.14 -9.99 -9.78
C LYS A 187 4.21 -8.80 -9.59
N TYR A 188 4.37 -8.02 -8.52
CA TYR A 188 3.53 -6.87 -8.18
C TYR A 188 4.36 -5.59 -8.02
N PRO A 189 5.22 -5.24 -9.00
CA PRO A 189 6.27 -4.28 -8.77
C PRO A 189 5.76 -2.85 -8.55
N VAL A 190 4.54 -2.50 -9.00
CA VAL A 190 3.90 -1.20 -8.73
C VAL A 190 3.64 -1.01 -7.24
N MET A 191 3.09 -2.02 -6.56
CA MET A 191 2.85 -1.99 -5.10
C MET A 191 4.15 -1.88 -4.31
N PHE A 192 5.16 -2.67 -4.67
CA PHE A 192 6.44 -2.63 -3.95
C PHE A 192 7.23 -1.34 -4.19
N ARG A 193 7.06 -0.70 -5.35
CA ARG A 193 7.63 0.63 -5.63
C ARG A 193 6.96 1.77 -4.86
N SER A 194 5.67 1.65 -4.56
CA SER A 194 4.89 2.76 -4.01
C SER A 194 5.05 2.95 -2.49
N VAL A 195 5.61 1.97 -1.79
CA VAL A 195 5.68 1.95 -0.31
C VAL A 195 7.00 2.47 0.24
N ASP A 196 6.91 3.18 1.37
CA ASP A 196 8.05 3.65 2.15
C ASP A 196 8.58 2.57 3.10
N VAL A 197 7.70 1.66 3.55
CA VAL A 197 8.04 0.60 4.49
C VAL A 197 7.22 -0.66 4.24
N VAL A 198 7.90 -1.81 4.30
CA VAL A 198 7.32 -3.15 4.19
C VAL A 198 7.54 -3.89 5.50
N LEU A 199 6.44 -4.28 6.15
CA LEU A 199 6.45 -5.19 7.29
C LEU A 199 6.37 -6.62 6.74
N LEU A 200 7.49 -7.34 6.72
CA LEU A 200 7.53 -8.76 6.43
C LEU A 200 7.00 -9.51 7.65
N ASN A 201 5.69 -9.71 7.71
CA ASN A 201 4.96 -10.25 8.83
C ASN A 201 4.95 -11.79 8.85
N LYS A 202 4.60 -12.33 10.02
CA LYS A 202 4.52 -13.77 10.32
C LYS A 202 5.86 -14.50 10.24
N ILE A 203 6.96 -13.82 10.59
CA ILE A 203 8.29 -14.46 10.62
C ILE A 203 8.38 -15.64 11.60
N ASP A 204 7.45 -15.74 12.55
CA ASP A 204 7.30 -16.91 13.42
C ASP A 204 7.00 -18.21 12.65
N LEU A 205 6.54 -18.10 11.41
CA LEU A 205 6.26 -19.23 10.54
C LEU A 205 7.47 -19.69 9.72
N VAL A 206 8.55 -18.91 9.63
CA VAL A 206 9.73 -19.24 8.81
C VAL A 206 10.30 -20.63 9.12
N PRO A 207 10.41 -21.09 10.39
CA PRO A 207 10.92 -22.44 10.68
C PRO A 207 10.03 -23.60 10.17
N TYR A 208 8.81 -23.31 9.72
CA TYR A 208 7.82 -24.30 9.26
C TYR A 208 7.54 -24.21 7.76
N LEU A 209 8.21 -23.31 7.06
CA LEU A 209 7.99 -23.02 5.64
C LEU A 209 9.32 -23.11 4.89
N ASP A 210 9.28 -23.48 3.62
CA ASP A 210 10.42 -23.37 2.70
C ASP A 210 10.56 -21.92 2.19
N ALA A 211 10.45 -20.94 3.08
CA ALA A 211 10.46 -19.53 2.75
C ALA A 211 11.91 -18.98 2.67
N ASP A 212 12.28 -18.42 1.52
CA ASP A 212 13.58 -17.74 1.36
C ASP A 212 13.45 -16.23 1.62
N VAL A 213 13.67 -15.85 2.88
CA VAL A 213 13.58 -14.46 3.33
C VAL A 213 14.64 -13.56 2.68
N GLU A 214 15.85 -14.09 2.44
CA GLU A 214 16.93 -13.32 1.83
C GLU A 214 16.64 -13.05 0.35
N ALA A 215 16.13 -14.05 -0.38
CA ALA A 215 15.66 -13.87 -1.75
C ALA A 215 14.52 -12.84 -1.83
N TYR A 216 13.55 -12.90 -0.90
CA TYR A 216 12.49 -11.89 -0.82
C TYR A 216 13.07 -10.48 -0.64
N ILE A 217 13.97 -10.29 0.31
CA ILE A 217 14.61 -8.99 0.56
C ILE A 217 15.35 -8.52 -0.69
N ALA A 218 16.10 -9.40 -1.36
CA ALA A 218 16.79 -9.07 -2.60
C ALA A 218 15.82 -8.63 -3.71
N HIS A 219 14.68 -9.32 -3.88
CA HIS A 219 13.66 -8.93 -4.84
C HIS A 219 13.00 -7.59 -4.50
N VAL A 220 12.70 -7.33 -3.22
CA VAL A 220 12.20 -6.00 -2.81
C VAL A 220 13.23 -4.93 -3.17
N ARG A 221 14.52 -5.13 -2.90
CA ARG A 221 15.57 -4.15 -3.20
C ARG A 221 15.76 -3.90 -4.70
N GLN A 222 15.52 -4.89 -5.55
CA GLN A 222 15.53 -4.72 -7.00
C GLN A 222 14.41 -3.79 -7.47
N VAL A 223 13.26 -3.85 -6.81
CA VAL A 223 12.06 -3.09 -7.19
C VAL A 223 12.04 -1.71 -6.51
N ASN A 224 12.44 -1.65 -5.25
CA ASN A 224 12.46 -0.46 -4.40
C ASN A 224 13.68 -0.50 -3.47
N ALA A 225 14.76 0.17 -3.88
CA ALA A 225 15.99 0.23 -3.10
C ALA A 225 15.83 1.03 -1.80
N ALA A 226 14.86 1.95 -1.72
CA ALA A 226 14.70 2.90 -0.62
C ALA A 226 13.80 2.40 0.51
N ALA A 227 12.83 1.51 0.24
CA ALA A 227 11.87 1.07 1.24
C ALA A 227 12.54 0.46 2.48
N ALA A 228 12.07 0.82 3.67
CA ALA A 228 12.44 0.10 4.89
C ALA A 228 11.81 -1.30 4.84
N ILE A 229 12.55 -2.35 5.23
CA ILE A 229 12.04 -3.72 5.30
C ILE A 229 12.17 -4.17 6.75
N LEU A 230 11.04 -4.44 7.39
CA LEU A 230 10.96 -4.76 8.81
C LEU A 230 10.42 -6.18 8.99
N PRO A 231 11.28 -7.17 9.29
CA PRO A 231 10.84 -8.51 9.66
C PRO A 231 10.09 -8.46 11.01
N VAL A 232 8.82 -8.87 11.02
CA VAL A 232 7.98 -8.83 12.22
C VAL A 232 7.10 -10.06 12.37
N SER A 233 6.64 -10.30 13.60
CA SER A 233 5.53 -11.20 13.90
C SER A 233 4.56 -10.46 14.80
N ALA A 234 3.44 -10.00 14.24
CA ALA A 234 2.38 -9.37 15.01
C ALA A 234 1.77 -10.32 16.06
N ARG A 235 1.89 -11.65 15.84
CA ARG A 235 1.42 -12.67 16.78
C ARG A 235 2.30 -12.79 18.02
N THR A 236 3.62 -12.76 17.85
CA THR A 236 4.58 -13.00 18.95
C THR A 236 5.20 -11.71 19.50
N GLY A 237 5.04 -10.59 18.78
CA GLY A 237 5.69 -9.32 19.08
C GLY A 237 7.13 -9.21 18.53
N ALA A 238 7.70 -10.29 17.97
CA ALA A 238 9.05 -10.26 17.43
C ALA A 238 9.19 -9.18 16.34
N GLY A 239 10.24 -8.35 16.44
CA GLY A 239 10.52 -7.28 15.48
C GLY A 239 9.61 -6.05 15.54
N MET A 240 8.46 -6.12 16.24
CA MET A 240 7.46 -5.03 16.25
C MET A 240 8.00 -3.71 16.82
N ALA A 241 8.98 -3.76 17.73
CA ALA A 241 9.65 -2.56 18.24
C ALA A 241 10.24 -1.67 17.13
N ALA A 242 10.75 -2.27 16.04
CA ALA A 242 11.28 -1.52 14.90
C ALA A 242 10.16 -0.78 14.15
N TRP A 243 8.99 -1.41 14.00
CA TRP A 243 7.80 -0.79 13.43
C TRP A 243 7.32 0.39 14.27
N PHE A 244 7.20 0.21 15.58
CA PHE A 244 6.79 1.29 16.49
C PHE A 244 7.80 2.45 16.48
N GLY A 245 9.10 2.14 16.41
CA GLY A 245 10.14 3.15 16.25
C GLY A 245 10.04 3.92 14.94
N TRP A 246 9.70 3.24 13.84
CA TRP A 246 9.45 3.88 12.54
C TRP A 246 8.25 4.83 12.61
N LEU A 247 7.13 4.37 13.18
CA LEU A 247 5.93 5.20 13.39
C LEU A 247 6.20 6.44 14.25
N ARG A 248 6.92 6.28 15.38
CA ARG A 248 7.30 7.42 16.24
C ARG A 248 8.10 8.48 15.47
N ARG A 249 9.02 8.07 14.58
CA ARG A 249 9.77 9.00 13.73
C ARG A 249 8.86 9.66 12.69
N PHE A 250 8.02 8.87 12.04
CA PHE A 250 7.06 9.33 11.04
C PHE A 250 6.10 10.39 11.58
N VAL A 251 5.49 10.15 12.74
CA VAL A 251 4.56 11.08 13.40
C VAL A 251 5.27 12.39 13.79
N ARG A 252 6.53 12.30 14.24
CA ARG A 252 7.34 13.48 14.61
C ARG A 252 7.95 14.23 13.42
N GLY A 253 7.70 13.80 12.18
CA GLY A 253 8.28 14.41 10.98
C GLY A 253 9.80 14.21 10.85
N VAL A 254 10.37 13.23 11.55
CA VAL A 254 11.79 12.87 11.46
C VAL A 254 11.99 11.91 10.28
N PRO A 255 13.06 12.05 9.46
CA PRO A 255 13.35 11.11 8.39
C PRO A 255 13.34 9.65 8.88
N THR A 256 12.68 8.78 8.12
CA THR A 256 12.39 7.40 8.52
C THR A 256 13.37 6.36 7.96
N GLY A 257 14.37 6.82 7.20
CA GLY A 257 15.36 6.01 6.47
C GLY A 257 16.06 4.92 7.27
#